data_AF-A0A370B4X0-F1
#
_entry.id   AF-A0A370B4X0-F1
#
_cell.length_a   1.000
_cell.length_b   1.000
_cell.length_c   1.000
_cell.angle_alpha   90.00
_cell.angle_beta   90.00
_cell.angle_gamma   90.00
#
_symmetry.space_group_name_H-M   'P 1'
#
loop_
_entity.id
_entity.type
_entity.pdbx_description
1 polymer ?
#
loop_
_entity_poly.entity_id
_entity_poly.type
_entity_poly.pdbx_seq_one_letter_code
_entity_poly.pdbx_strand_id
1 'polypeptide(L)'
;MERHIPLLVLAPPDRLPTGFDGLRAAADAGQAAPDAPTHALPDRREAAYDAYFRVARSGHPPALLLAAALRETLRAVRAGLPEAAHEPVFDEVLAVAGLTGPSAPAPAPAPAPAPAPAPAPVPGPTALRPGLTAPLPVAADGPARWLHGHRLFFALIQATTVGVAQAVHATEPAAADRGAGEAAVCLRASTAALRLASGFPASDYEALVRPSMAPPHQPLAGFSGLWSADHRALIDQLRAWGRTPRARDEGSAAGRALRAALEGAYAAHVGVCRRFVGAGPSLLGGAPDAAATLAELGTARRRLLN
;
A
#
# COMPACT_ATOMS: atom_id res chain seq x y z
N MET A 1 21.39 12.96 11.16
CA MET A 1 21.18 12.89 9.70
C MET A 1 19.81 12.26 9.48
N GLU A 2 18.78 13.06 9.19
CA GLU A 2 17.45 12.53 8.88
C GLU A 2 17.55 11.59 7.68
N ARG A 3 17.16 10.32 7.85
CA ARG A 3 17.11 9.40 6.70
C ARG A 3 15.94 9.83 5.83
N HIS A 4 16.23 10.45 4.70
CA HIS A 4 15.22 10.80 3.70
C HIS A 4 14.52 9.51 3.22
N ILE A 5 13.23 9.34 3.54
CA ILE A 5 12.43 8.24 3.01
C ILE A 5 12.11 8.55 1.54
N PRO A 6 12.53 7.76 0.54
CA PRO A 6 12.26 8.07 -0.86
C PRO A 6 10.76 7.98 -1.19
N LEU A 7 10.31 8.63 -2.27
CA LEU A 7 8.95 8.44 -2.79
C LEU A 7 8.75 6.96 -3.21
N LEU A 8 7.56 6.42 -2.94
CA LEU A 8 7.15 5.13 -3.51
C LEU A 8 6.48 5.43 -4.85
N VAL A 9 7.00 4.89 -5.93
CA VAL A 9 6.38 5.07 -7.25
C VAL A 9 5.51 3.85 -7.56
N LEU A 10 4.22 4.08 -7.77
CA LEU A 10 3.23 3.05 -8.13
C LEU A 10 2.58 3.36 -9.47
N ALA A 11 1.98 2.34 -10.10
CA ALA A 11 1.09 2.57 -11.24
C ALA A 11 -0.24 3.20 -10.78
N PRO A 12 -0.92 3.97 -11.63
CA PRO A 12 -2.35 4.21 -11.48
C PRO A 12 -3.12 2.87 -11.42
N PRO A 13 -4.10 2.69 -10.50
CA PRO A 13 -4.78 1.41 -10.31
C PRO A 13 -5.50 0.88 -11.56
N ASP A 14 -5.97 1.78 -12.44
CA ASP A 14 -6.64 1.49 -13.70
C ASP A 14 -5.70 0.97 -14.79
N ARG A 15 -4.38 1.05 -14.56
CA ARG A 15 -3.35 0.60 -15.50
C ARG A 15 -2.67 -0.70 -15.05
N LEU A 16 -3.08 -1.30 -13.95
CA LEU A 16 -2.45 -2.53 -13.45
C LEU A 16 -2.49 -3.65 -14.50
N PRO A 17 -1.45 -4.50 -14.55
CA PRO A 17 -1.44 -5.64 -15.47
C PRO A 17 -2.55 -6.62 -15.11
N THR A 18 -3.02 -7.37 -16.12
CA THR A 18 -4.09 -8.37 -15.94
C THR A 18 -3.61 -9.67 -15.32
N GLY A 19 -2.32 -9.81 -15.01
CA GLY A 19 -1.76 -10.97 -14.33
C GLY A 19 -0.27 -10.89 -14.04
N PHE A 20 0.24 -11.87 -13.31
CA PHE A 20 1.62 -11.97 -12.82
C PHE A 20 2.65 -12.26 -13.91
N ASP A 21 2.24 -12.77 -15.07
CA ASP A 21 3.17 -13.05 -16.18
C ASP A 21 3.88 -11.78 -16.66
N GLY A 22 3.18 -10.64 -16.66
CA GLY A 22 3.79 -9.34 -16.94
C GLY A 22 4.82 -8.92 -15.90
N LEU A 23 4.60 -9.23 -14.62
CA LEU A 23 5.56 -8.94 -13.54
C LEU A 23 6.80 -9.82 -13.66
N ARG A 24 6.63 -11.11 -14.00
CA ARG A 24 7.75 -12.04 -14.22
C ARG A 24 8.60 -11.60 -15.40
N ALA A 25 7.98 -11.27 -16.54
CA ALA A 25 8.69 -10.74 -17.69
C ALA A 25 9.42 -9.42 -17.39
N ALA A 26 8.82 -8.55 -16.58
CA ALA A 26 9.45 -7.32 -16.12
C ALA A 26 10.63 -7.57 -15.16
N ALA A 27 10.57 -8.63 -14.34
CA ALA A 27 11.66 -9.03 -13.46
C ALA A 27 12.92 -9.42 -14.24
N ASP A 28 12.74 -10.13 -15.35
CA ASP A 28 13.82 -10.60 -16.22
C ASP A 28 14.47 -9.44 -17.01
N ALA A 29 13.71 -8.38 -17.31
CA ALA A 29 14.17 -7.25 -18.11
C ALA A 29 15.13 -6.28 -17.38
N GLY A 30 15.29 -6.39 -16.05
CA GLY A 30 16.40 -5.77 -15.31
C GLY A 30 16.49 -4.23 -15.34
N GLN A 31 15.37 -3.49 -15.42
CA GLN A 31 15.42 -2.03 -15.58
C GLN A 31 15.26 -1.22 -14.27
N ALA A 32 15.98 -0.08 -14.25
CA ALA A 32 16.03 0.88 -13.14
C ALA A 32 14.72 1.65 -12.97
N ALA A 33 14.47 2.06 -11.72
CA ALA A 33 13.34 2.91 -11.35
C ALA A 33 13.40 4.23 -12.15
N PRO A 34 12.32 4.60 -12.84
CA PRO A 34 12.40 5.75 -13.72
C PRO A 34 12.10 7.07 -13.01
N ASP A 35 12.94 8.06 -13.29
CA ASP A 35 12.64 9.48 -13.05
C ASP A 35 11.64 9.96 -14.10
N ALA A 36 10.33 9.93 -13.84
CA ALA A 36 9.39 10.61 -14.74
C ALA A 36 8.03 10.93 -14.09
N PRO A 37 7.23 11.80 -14.75
CA PRO A 37 6.31 12.73 -14.09
C PRO A 37 5.19 12.04 -13.34
N THR A 38 4.75 12.74 -12.29
CA THR A 38 3.61 12.39 -11.45
C THR A 38 2.33 12.37 -12.28
N HIS A 39 1.70 11.21 -12.36
CA HIS A 39 0.30 11.09 -12.77
C HIS A 39 -0.58 11.50 -11.59
N ALA A 40 -1.31 12.61 -11.70
CA ALA A 40 -2.20 13.03 -10.63
C ALA A 40 -3.44 12.13 -10.58
N LEU A 41 -3.83 11.67 -9.39
CA LEU A 41 -5.14 11.05 -9.22
C LEU A 41 -6.23 12.13 -9.31
N PRO A 42 -7.34 11.87 -10.04
CA PRO A 42 -8.37 12.87 -10.25
C PRO A 42 -9.16 13.17 -8.96
N ASP A 43 -9.33 12.18 -8.09
CA ASP A 43 -9.98 12.36 -6.80
C ASP A 43 -9.03 13.01 -5.78
N ARG A 44 -9.45 14.13 -5.20
CA ARG A 44 -8.62 14.91 -4.25
C ARG A 44 -8.33 14.18 -2.95
N ARG A 45 -9.23 13.30 -2.48
CA ARG A 45 -9.01 12.50 -1.27
C ARG A 45 -8.01 11.39 -1.56
N GLU A 46 -8.12 10.74 -2.71
CA GLU A 46 -7.14 9.74 -3.16
C GLU A 46 -5.74 10.37 -3.30
N ALA A 47 -5.63 11.55 -3.92
CA ALA A 47 -4.38 12.28 -4.04
C ALA A 47 -3.78 12.70 -2.67
N ALA A 48 -4.62 13.16 -1.74
CA ALA A 48 -4.17 13.52 -0.39
C ALA A 48 -3.69 12.28 0.40
N TYR A 49 -4.36 11.14 0.22
CA TYR A 49 -4.00 9.88 0.85
C TYR A 49 -2.63 9.39 0.35
N ASP A 50 -2.38 9.41 -0.96
CA ASP A 50 -1.08 9.10 -1.55
C ASP A 50 0.02 10.04 -1.03
N ALA A 51 -0.26 11.35 -0.98
CA ALA A 51 0.70 12.35 -0.52
C ALA A 51 1.15 12.10 0.93
N TYR A 52 0.23 11.78 1.84
CA TYR A 52 0.56 11.46 3.23
C TYR A 52 1.55 10.29 3.35
N PHE A 53 1.36 9.24 2.55
CA PHE A 53 2.24 8.06 2.56
C PHE A 53 3.43 8.16 1.59
N ARG A 54 3.65 9.35 1.02
CA ARG A 54 4.75 9.63 0.08
C ARG A 54 4.71 8.71 -1.14
N VAL A 55 3.52 8.51 -1.69
CA VAL A 55 3.27 7.76 -2.93
C VAL A 55 3.17 8.74 -4.09
N ALA A 56 3.85 8.41 -5.18
CA ALA A 56 3.71 9.07 -6.47
C ALA A 56 3.17 8.05 -7.48
N ARG A 57 2.26 8.47 -8.37
CA ARG A 57 1.82 7.63 -9.48
C ARG A 57 2.60 7.97 -10.73
N SER A 58 2.89 6.98 -11.57
CA SER A 58 3.68 7.17 -12.78
C SER A 58 3.09 6.44 -13.99
N GLY A 59 3.30 6.99 -15.18
CA GLY A 59 2.80 6.45 -16.44
C GLY A 59 3.64 5.34 -17.07
N HIS A 60 4.74 4.94 -16.43
CA HIS A 60 5.63 3.86 -16.88
C HIS A 60 4.94 2.49 -16.94
N PRO A 61 5.59 1.49 -17.58
CA PRO A 61 5.06 0.14 -17.63
C PRO A 61 4.67 -0.37 -16.22
N PRO A 62 3.37 -0.64 -15.99
CA PRO A 62 2.84 -0.93 -14.66
C PRO A 62 3.48 -2.14 -13.97
N ALA A 63 3.86 -3.16 -14.73
CA ALA A 63 4.57 -4.33 -14.21
C ALA A 63 5.96 -3.99 -13.67
N LEU A 64 6.71 -3.10 -14.33
CA LEU A 64 8.02 -2.63 -13.84
C LEU A 64 7.86 -1.83 -12.55
N LEU A 65 6.86 -0.93 -12.49
CA LEU A 65 6.58 -0.13 -11.30
C LEU A 65 6.23 -1.02 -10.11
N LEU A 66 5.36 -2.01 -10.30
CA LEU A 66 4.95 -2.92 -9.23
C LEU A 66 6.11 -3.82 -8.76
N ALA A 67 6.92 -4.34 -9.69
CA ALA A 67 8.12 -5.12 -9.35
C ALA A 67 9.13 -4.30 -8.52
N ALA A 68 9.40 -3.06 -8.93
CA ALA A 68 10.27 -2.14 -8.20
C ALA A 68 9.69 -1.79 -6.82
N ALA A 69 8.39 -1.50 -6.74
CA ALA A 69 7.70 -1.17 -5.49
C ALA A 69 7.74 -2.32 -4.48
N LEU A 70 7.50 -3.56 -4.91
CA LEU A 70 7.60 -4.74 -4.05
C LEU A 70 9.02 -4.92 -3.50
N ARG A 71 10.04 -4.85 -4.36
CA ARG A 71 11.45 -4.96 -3.92
C ARG A 71 11.83 -3.86 -2.94
N GLU A 72 11.53 -2.61 -3.27
CA GLU A 72 11.92 -1.46 -2.46
C GLU A 72 11.22 -1.45 -1.10
N THR A 73 9.91 -1.72 -1.07
CA THR A 73 9.16 -1.73 0.20
C THR A 73 9.56 -2.90 1.09
N LEU A 74 9.78 -4.10 0.53
CA LEU A 74 10.28 -5.24 1.29
C LEU A 74 11.69 -5.00 1.83
N ARG A 75 12.59 -4.43 1.00
CA ARG A 75 13.93 -4.03 1.43
C ARG A 75 13.88 -3.01 2.56
N ALA A 76 13.04 -1.97 2.42
CA ALA A 76 12.90 -0.92 3.43
C ALA A 76 12.35 -1.46 4.76
N VAL A 77 11.34 -2.33 4.72
CA VAL A 77 10.76 -2.97 5.91
C VAL A 77 11.80 -3.89 6.57
N ARG A 78 12.51 -4.74 5.81
CA ARG A 78 13.56 -5.62 6.36
C ARG A 78 14.74 -4.85 6.96
N ALA A 79 15.13 -3.73 6.35
CA ALA A 79 16.20 -2.89 6.87
C ALA A 79 15.78 -2.04 8.07
N GLY A 80 14.50 -1.68 8.16
CA GLY A 80 13.96 -0.83 9.22
C GLY A 80 13.41 -1.59 10.43
N LEU A 81 12.96 -2.84 10.25
CA LEU A 81 12.21 -3.62 11.23
C LEU A 81 12.79 -5.03 11.36
N PRO A 82 13.57 -5.34 12.42
CA PRO A 82 14.23 -6.64 12.60
C PRO A 82 13.29 -7.85 12.53
N GLU A 83 12.06 -7.72 13.02
CA GLU A 83 11.06 -8.79 12.97
C GLU A 83 10.63 -9.14 11.53
N ALA A 84 10.72 -8.22 10.58
CA ALA A 84 10.35 -8.44 9.19
C ALA A 84 11.37 -9.29 8.42
N ALA A 85 12.59 -9.42 8.94
CA ALA A 85 13.62 -10.27 8.34
C ALA A 85 13.24 -11.76 8.37
N HIS A 86 12.36 -12.15 9.29
CA HIS A 86 11.97 -13.54 9.54
C HIS A 86 10.56 -13.88 9.03
N GLU A 87 9.92 -12.98 8.26
CA GLU A 87 8.57 -13.20 7.75
C GLU A 87 8.61 -13.97 6.41
N PRO A 88 8.36 -15.30 6.40
CA PRO A 88 8.55 -16.14 5.21
C PRO A 88 7.58 -15.77 4.08
N VAL A 89 6.43 -15.21 4.42
CA VAL A 89 5.42 -14.79 3.44
C VAL A 89 5.94 -13.69 2.50
N PHE A 90 6.95 -12.93 2.92
CA PHE A 90 7.59 -11.94 2.04
C PHE A 90 8.47 -12.58 0.97
N ASP A 91 9.12 -13.70 1.27
CA ASP A 91 9.83 -14.48 0.26
C ASP A 91 8.86 -15.21 -0.68
N GLU A 92 7.71 -15.68 -0.17
CA GLU A 92 6.63 -16.20 -1.01
C GLU A 92 6.13 -15.16 -2.01
N VAL A 93 5.94 -13.90 -1.59
CA VAL A 93 5.55 -12.80 -2.49
C VAL A 93 6.59 -12.59 -3.60
N LEU A 94 7.88 -12.55 -3.24
CA LEU A 94 8.94 -12.42 -4.24
C LEU A 94 8.96 -13.62 -5.19
N ALA A 95 8.74 -14.84 -4.69
CA ALA A 95 8.69 -16.05 -5.51
C ALA A 95 7.52 -16.03 -6.51
N VAL A 96 6.30 -15.73 -6.07
CA VAL A 96 5.15 -15.69 -6.98
C VAL A 96 5.28 -14.57 -8.02
N ALA A 97 5.93 -13.46 -7.67
CA ALA A 97 6.22 -12.34 -8.56
C ALA A 97 7.41 -12.58 -9.51
N GLY A 98 8.16 -13.67 -9.36
CA GLY A 98 9.38 -13.92 -10.14
C GLY A 98 10.56 -12.99 -9.76
N LEU A 99 10.56 -12.46 -8.54
CA LEU A 99 11.51 -11.44 -8.06
C LEU A 99 12.62 -12.00 -7.15
N THR A 100 12.83 -13.32 -7.12
CA THR A 100 13.81 -13.99 -6.25
C THR A 100 15.27 -13.79 -6.67
N GLY A 101 15.52 -13.27 -7.87
CA GLY A 101 16.85 -12.89 -8.34
C GLY A 101 17.39 -11.59 -7.71
N PRO A 102 18.71 -11.34 -7.80
CA PRO A 102 19.31 -10.10 -7.29
C PRO A 102 18.68 -8.88 -7.97
N SER A 103 18.28 -7.90 -7.17
CA SER A 103 17.82 -6.61 -7.70
C SER A 103 19.00 -5.94 -8.41
N ALA A 104 18.78 -5.42 -9.63
CA ALA A 104 19.73 -4.50 -10.25
C ALA A 104 20.02 -3.34 -9.27
N PRO A 105 21.28 -2.88 -9.15
CA PRO A 105 21.62 -1.80 -8.25
C PRO A 105 20.81 -0.54 -8.61
N ALA A 106 20.27 0.12 -7.59
CA ALA A 106 19.63 1.42 -7.78
C ALA A 106 20.65 2.40 -8.39
N PRO A 107 20.25 3.25 -9.35
CA PRO A 107 21.14 4.28 -9.87
C PRO A 107 21.61 5.18 -8.73
N ALA A 108 22.88 5.56 -8.76
CA ALA A 108 23.43 6.51 -7.80
C ALA A 108 22.60 7.81 -7.82
N PRO A 109 22.35 8.44 -6.65
CA PRO A 109 21.63 9.71 -6.62
C PRO A 109 22.33 10.72 -7.53
N ALA A 110 21.56 11.40 -8.38
CA ALA A 110 22.09 12.45 -9.23
C ALA A 110 22.83 13.49 -8.36
N PRO A 111 24.01 13.99 -8.79
CA PRO A 111 24.73 15.01 -8.07
C PRO A 111 23.81 16.22 -7.86
N ALA A 112 23.79 16.74 -6.63
CA ALA A 112 23.01 17.92 -6.30
C ALA A 112 23.37 19.07 -7.26
N PRO A 113 22.38 19.80 -7.81
CA PRO A 113 22.66 20.94 -8.66
C PRO A 113 23.51 21.96 -7.89
N ALA A 114 24.50 22.53 -8.57
CA ALA A 114 25.35 23.56 -8.00
C ALA A 114 24.49 24.72 -7.45
N PRO A 115 24.83 25.28 -6.27
CA PRO A 115 24.06 26.36 -5.67
C PRO A 115 23.99 27.56 -6.62
N ALA A 116 22.77 28.00 -6.94
CA ALA A 116 22.54 29.22 -7.69
C ALA A 116 23.04 30.44 -6.88
N PRO A 117 23.55 31.50 -7.54
CA PRO A 117 23.98 32.71 -6.86
C PRO A 117 22.81 33.39 -6.14
N ALA A 118 23.07 33.86 -4.92
CA ALA A 118 22.07 34.48 -4.05
C ALA A 118 21.48 35.77 -4.67
N PRO A 119 20.14 35.95 -4.68
CA PRO A 119 19.53 37.21 -5.07
C PRO A 119 19.63 38.26 -3.95
N ALA A 120 19.73 39.53 -4.36
CA ALA A 120 19.80 40.69 -3.48
C ALA A 120 18.48 40.93 -2.69
N PRO A 121 18.54 41.55 -1.51
CA PRO A 121 17.38 41.69 -0.61
C PRO A 121 16.41 42.77 -1.10
N VAL A 122 15.11 42.49 -1.02
CA VAL A 122 14.02 43.46 -1.25
C VAL A 122 13.12 43.51 0.00
N PRO A 123 12.65 44.67 0.46
CA PRO A 123 11.87 44.79 1.70
C PRO A 123 10.42 44.30 1.54
N GLY A 124 9.89 43.64 2.59
CA GLY A 124 8.51 43.14 2.65
C GLY A 124 7.44 44.25 2.71
N PRO A 125 6.16 43.90 2.49
CA PRO A 125 5.34 43.56 3.66
C PRO A 125 4.27 42.47 3.43
N THR A 126 3.69 42.07 4.58
CA THR A 126 2.39 41.40 4.77
C THR A 126 2.38 39.87 4.68
N ALA A 127 2.61 39.26 5.84
CA ALA A 127 2.46 37.83 6.09
C ALA A 127 0.98 37.44 6.18
N LEU A 128 0.55 36.61 5.23
CA LEU A 128 -0.61 35.73 5.35
C LEU A 128 -0.36 34.47 4.53
N ARG A 129 0.25 33.46 5.17
CA ARG A 129 0.10 32.02 4.87
C ARG A 129 0.90 31.20 5.88
N PRO A 130 0.27 30.15 6.43
CA PRO A 130 0.95 28.85 6.34
C PRO A 130 -0.02 27.73 5.94
N GLY A 131 0.24 27.18 4.77
CA GLY A 131 0.00 25.77 4.48
C GLY A 131 1.33 25.20 4.00
N LEU A 132 1.74 24.06 4.56
CA LEU A 132 2.52 22.96 3.97
C LEU A 132 3.14 22.11 5.10
N THR A 133 2.51 20.96 5.34
CA THR A 133 3.11 19.68 5.75
C THR A 133 4.48 19.76 6.45
N ALA A 134 4.48 19.85 7.78
CA ALA A 134 5.66 19.54 8.56
C ALA A 134 6.00 18.04 8.41
N PRO A 135 7.26 17.66 8.12
CA PRO A 135 7.70 16.28 8.18
C PRO A 135 7.52 15.71 9.60
N LEU A 136 7.03 14.48 9.71
CA LEU A 136 7.04 13.77 11.00
C LEU A 136 8.50 13.61 11.49
N PRO A 137 8.81 13.95 12.76
CA PRO A 137 10.16 13.78 13.29
C PRO A 137 10.55 12.30 13.34
N VAL A 138 11.63 11.93 12.66
CA VAL A 138 12.15 10.55 12.51
C VAL A 138 12.97 10.14 13.74
N ALA A 139 12.39 10.25 14.93
CA ALA A 139 13.00 9.79 16.18
C ALA A 139 12.04 8.98 17.08
N ALA A 140 10.87 8.59 16.57
CA ALA A 140 9.99 7.62 17.20
C ALA A 140 9.77 6.44 16.24
N ASP A 141 9.94 5.22 16.74
CA ASP A 141 9.77 3.99 15.94
C ASP A 141 8.36 3.89 15.33
N GLY A 142 7.34 4.47 15.99
CA GLY A 142 5.94 4.42 15.58
C GLY A 142 5.63 5.02 14.19
N PRO A 143 5.87 6.33 13.95
CA PRO A 143 5.67 6.94 12.64
C PRO A 143 6.38 6.23 11.47
N ALA A 144 7.62 5.77 11.69
CA ALA A 144 8.38 5.04 10.67
C ALA A 144 7.74 3.68 10.38
N ARG A 145 7.37 2.91 11.42
CA ARG A 145 6.62 1.64 11.29
C ARG A 145 5.31 1.84 10.53
N TRP A 146 4.55 2.87 10.91
CA TRP A 146 3.29 3.23 10.26
C TRP A 146 3.49 3.47 8.76
N LEU A 147 4.45 4.33 8.41
CA LEU A 147 4.72 4.70 7.02
C LEU A 147 5.26 3.52 6.19
N HIS A 148 6.27 2.79 6.68
CA HIS A 148 6.86 1.66 5.95
C HIS A 148 5.85 0.51 5.77
N GLY A 149 5.10 0.17 6.81
CA GLY A 149 4.09 -0.88 6.75
C GLY A 149 2.97 -0.56 5.76
N HIS A 150 2.46 0.68 5.73
CA HIS A 150 1.44 1.09 4.76
C HIS A 150 1.95 1.12 3.32
N ARG A 151 3.20 1.56 3.11
CA ARG A 151 3.82 1.55 1.77
C ARG A 151 3.97 0.14 1.22
N LEU A 152 4.42 -0.80 2.05
CA LEU A 152 4.43 -2.23 1.69
C LEU A 152 3.00 -2.72 1.41
N PHE A 153 2.04 -2.37 2.27
CA PHE A 153 0.64 -2.72 2.07
C PHE A 153 0.11 -2.22 0.72
N PHE A 154 0.44 -1.01 0.25
CA PHE A 154 -0.01 -0.54 -1.07
C PHE A 154 0.55 -1.33 -2.24
N ALA A 155 1.84 -1.67 -2.21
CA ALA A 155 2.44 -2.54 -3.22
C ALA A 155 1.76 -3.92 -3.23
N LEU A 156 1.47 -4.47 -2.04
CA LEU A 156 0.78 -5.75 -1.90
C LEU A 156 -0.68 -5.69 -2.35
N ILE A 157 -1.40 -4.59 -2.12
CA ILE A 157 -2.78 -4.41 -2.63
C ILE A 157 -2.80 -4.36 -4.16
N GLN A 158 -1.83 -3.70 -4.80
CA GLN A 158 -1.70 -3.75 -6.26
C GLN A 158 -1.41 -5.18 -6.74
N ALA A 159 -0.49 -5.91 -6.09
CA ALA A 159 -0.18 -7.29 -6.43
C ALA A 159 -1.39 -8.24 -6.24
N THR A 160 -2.16 -8.07 -5.17
CA THR A 160 -3.43 -8.80 -4.98
C THR A 160 -4.41 -8.47 -6.10
N THR A 161 -4.55 -7.19 -6.46
CA THR A 161 -5.45 -6.75 -7.54
C THR A 161 -5.08 -7.42 -8.87
N VAL A 162 -3.78 -7.51 -9.19
CA VAL A 162 -3.26 -8.22 -10.37
C VAL A 162 -3.59 -9.71 -10.32
N GLY A 163 -3.39 -10.38 -9.18
CA GLY A 163 -3.72 -11.80 -9.04
C GLY A 163 -5.22 -12.10 -9.17
N VAL A 164 -6.07 -11.23 -8.61
CA VAL A 164 -7.53 -11.35 -8.77
C VAL A 164 -7.94 -11.07 -10.22
N ALA A 165 -7.35 -10.08 -10.89
CA ALA A 165 -7.61 -9.82 -12.30
C ALA A 165 -7.23 -11.03 -13.18
N GLN A 166 -6.10 -11.67 -12.90
CA GLN A 166 -5.71 -12.92 -13.57
C GLN A 166 -6.76 -14.01 -13.37
N ALA A 167 -7.27 -14.15 -12.16
CA ALA A 167 -8.31 -15.12 -11.85
C ALA A 167 -9.62 -14.83 -12.61
N VAL A 168 -10.01 -13.55 -12.70
CA VAL A 168 -11.21 -13.09 -13.41
C VAL A 168 -11.12 -13.30 -14.92
N HIS A 169 -9.95 -13.03 -15.52
CA HIS A 169 -9.75 -13.08 -16.96
C HIS A 169 -9.27 -14.45 -17.48
N ALA A 170 -9.03 -15.42 -16.59
CA ALA A 170 -8.64 -16.76 -16.97
C ALA A 170 -9.74 -17.49 -17.74
N THR A 171 -9.39 -18.11 -18.86
CA THR A 171 -10.28 -18.99 -19.62
C THR A 171 -10.29 -20.42 -19.07
N GLU A 172 -9.21 -20.83 -18.40
CA GLU A 172 -9.03 -22.18 -17.86
C GLU A 172 -9.06 -22.20 -16.33
N PRO A 173 -9.67 -23.22 -15.70
CA PRO A 173 -9.73 -23.34 -14.23
C PRO A 173 -8.37 -23.28 -13.54
N ALA A 174 -7.34 -23.90 -14.13
CA ALA A 174 -5.99 -23.90 -13.56
C ALA A 174 -5.34 -22.51 -13.54
N ALA A 175 -5.60 -21.69 -14.57
CA ALA A 175 -5.12 -20.30 -14.60
C ALA A 175 -5.89 -19.42 -13.61
N ALA A 176 -7.19 -19.68 -13.45
CA ALA A 176 -8.02 -19.00 -12.45
C ALA A 176 -7.53 -19.30 -11.02
N ASP A 177 -7.25 -20.57 -10.73
CA ASP A 177 -6.71 -21.00 -9.45
C ASP A 177 -5.33 -20.43 -9.17
N ARG A 178 -4.46 -20.37 -10.19
CA ARG A 178 -3.15 -19.73 -10.08
C ARG A 178 -3.30 -18.27 -9.64
N GLY A 179 -4.13 -17.49 -10.34
CA GLY A 179 -4.35 -16.08 -10.00
C GLY A 179 -4.91 -15.88 -8.58
N ALA A 180 -5.91 -16.69 -8.20
CA ALA A 180 -6.49 -16.66 -6.86
C ALA A 180 -5.47 -17.05 -5.77
N GLY A 181 -4.59 -18.03 -6.05
CA GLY A 181 -3.52 -18.45 -5.16
C GLY A 181 -2.45 -17.36 -4.96
N GLU A 182 -2.03 -16.71 -6.04
CA GLU A 182 -1.08 -15.58 -6.00
C GLU A 182 -1.66 -14.38 -5.22
N ALA A 183 -2.94 -14.05 -5.45
CA ALA A 183 -3.65 -13.03 -4.70
C ALA A 183 -3.73 -13.38 -3.20
N ALA A 184 -3.94 -14.65 -2.85
CA ALA A 184 -3.98 -15.12 -1.47
C ALA A 184 -2.63 -14.96 -0.77
N VAL A 185 -1.51 -15.26 -1.45
CA VAL A 185 -0.15 -15.01 -0.93
C VAL A 185 0.03 -13.52 -0.60
N CYS A 186 -0.34 -12.64 -1.53
CA CYS A 186 -0.21 -11.19 -1.35
C CYS A 186 -1.10 -10.64 -0.20
N LEU A 187 -2.29 -11.21 0.02
CA LEU A 187 -3.16 -10.86 1.16
C LEU A 187 -2.62 -11.36 2.51
N ARG A 188 -1.99 -12.54 2.54
CA ARG A 188 -1.28 -13.01 3.75
C ARG A 188 -0.11 -12.08 4.07
N ALA A 189 0.67 -11.68 3.07
CA ALA A 189 1.71 -10.67 3.26
C ALA A 189 1.14 -9.32 3.70
N SER A 190 -0.04 -8.93 3.22
CA SER A 190 -0.73 -7.71 3.67
C SER A 190 -1.10 -7.78 5.15
N THR A 191 -1.48 -8.96 5.63
CA THR A 191 -1.72 -9.24 7.06
C THR A 191 -0.44 -9.01 7.88
N ALA A 192 0.70 -9.52 7.42
CA ALA A 192 2.00 -9.28 8.06
C ALA A 192 2.38 -7.79 8.04
N ALA A 193 2.20 -7.10 6.91
CA ALA A 193 2.46 -5.67 6.79
C ALA A 193 1.63 -4.83 7.78
N LEU A 194 0.34 -5.16 7.98
CA LEU A 194 -0.52 -4.50 8.98
C LEU A 194 -0.04 -4.74 10.41
N ARG A 195 0.44 -5.95 10.74
CA ARG A 195 1.01 -6.26 12.06
C ARG A 195 2.26 -5.43 12.31
N LEU A 196 3.18 -5.38 11.35
CA LEU A 196 4.39 -4.55 11.41
C LEU A 196 4.06 -3.06 11.56
N ALA A 197 3.08 -2.58 10.78
CA ALA A 197 2.59 -1.20 10.82
C ALA A 197 1.95 -0.82 12.16
N SER A 198 1.62 -1.80 13.02
CA SER A 198 1.01 -1.56 14.34
C SER A 198 1.90 -1.97 15.52
N GLY A 199 3.11 -2.46 15.24
CA GLY A 199 4.07 -2.99 16.21
C GLY A 199 4.78 -1.92 17.04
N PHE A 200 4.06 -0.94 17.57
CA PHE A 200 4.58 0.15 18.39
C PHE A 200 3.56 0.58 19.45
N PRO A 201 3.95 1.33 20.51
CA PRO A 201 3.05 1.73 21.59
C PRO A 201 1.84 2.57 21.13
N ALA A 202 0.69 2.40 21.78
CA ALA A 202 -0.50 3.20 21.45
C ALA A 202 -0.30 4.71 21.72
N SER A 203 0.55 5.07 22.69
CA SER A 203 0.94 6.45 22.97
C SER A 203 1.55 7.15 21.75
N ASP A 204 2.40 6.46 20.99
CA ASP A 204 3.00 7.03 19.77
C ASP A 204 1.96 7.22 18.68
N TYR A 205 0.97 6.33 18.61
CA TYR A 205 -0.15 6.49 17.68
C TYR A 205 -0.95 7.74 18.02
N GLU A 206 -1.33 7.91 19.29
CA GLU A 206 -2.13 9.04 19.75
C GLU A 206 -1.38 10.37 19.66
N ALA A 207 -0.09 10.39 20.01
CA ALA A 207 0.70 11.61 20.05
C ALA A 207 1.26 12.04 18.69
N LEU A 208 1.57 11.09 17.80
CA LEU A 208 2.33 11.36 16.57
C LEU A 208 1.56 11.00 15.31
N VAL A 209 1.06 9.76 15.20
CA VAL A 209 0.46 9.25 13.97
C VAL A 209 -0.93 9.83 13.74
N ARG A 210 -1.84 9.70 14.70
CA ARG A 210 -3.23 10.16 14.59
C ARG A 210 -3.34 11.66 14.32
N PRO A 211 -2.60 12.56 15.03
CA PRO A 211 -2.68 13.99 14.76
C PRO A 211 -2.18 14.37 13.37
N SER A 212 -1.20 13.63 12.82
CA SER A 212 -0.68 13.88 11.47
C SER A 212 -1.65 13.50 10.34
N MET A 213 -2.68 12.71 10.63
CA MET A 213 -3.75 12.33 9.69
C MET A 213 -5.00 13.22 9.80
N ALA A 214 -4.97 14.25 10.65
CA ALA A 214 -6.10 15.15 10.87
C ALA A 214 -5.70 16.62 10.61
N PRO A 215 -6.67 17.54 10.42
CA PRO A 215 -6.39 18.97 10.43
C PRO A 215 -5.72 19.40 11.75
N PRO A 216 -4.75 20.34 11.71
CA PRO A 216 -4.31 21.12 10.55
C PRO A 216 -3.22 20.45 9.69
N HIS A 217 -2.71 19.28 10.06
CA HIS A 217 -1.63 18.60 9.33
C HIS A 217 -2.09 18.07 7.97
N GLN A 218 -3.34 17.63 7.88
CA GLN A 218 -4.00 17.29 6.63
C GLN A 218 -5.03 18.35 6.22
N PRO A 219 -5.11 18.68 4.91
CA PRO A 219 -6.06 19.68 4.42
C PRO A 219 -7.52 19.21 4.48
N LEU A 220 -7.76 17.89 4.60
CA LEU A 220 -9.08 17.28 4.58
C LEU A 220 -9.31 16.50 5.88
N ALA A 221 -10.49 16.67 6.50
CA ALA A 221 -10.99 15.77 7.54
C ALA A 221 -11.51 14.46 6.93
N GLY A 222 -11.57 13.39 7.72
CA GLY A 222 -12.10 12.09 7.26
C GLY A 222 -11.04 11.07 6.84
N PHE A 223 -9.76 11.30 7.12
CA PHE A 223 -8.64 10.47 6.63
C PHE A 223 -8.88 9.00 6.94
N SER A 224 -8.98 8.19 5.89
CA SER A 224 -9.43 6.80 5.99
C SER A 224 -8.83 5.97 4.88
N GLY A 225 -8.62 4.68 5.15
CA GLY A 225 -8.23 3.71 4.12
C GLY A 225 -9.23 3.61 2.96
N LEU A 226 -10.46 4.10 3.13
CA LEU A 226 -11.44 4.23 2.03
C LEU A 226 -11.03 5.27 0.98
N TRP A 227 -10.07 6.15 1.28
CA TRP A 227 -9.48 7.08 0.31
C TRP A 227 -8.38 6.42 -0.55
N SER A 228 -8.03 5.15 -0.32
CA SER A 228 -7.04 4.47 -1.16
C SER A 228 -7.63 4.07 -2.51
N ALA A 229 -7.07 4.62 -3.59
CA ALA A 229 -7.43 4.26 -4.96
C ALA A 229 -7.13 2.78 -5.27
N ASP A 230 -6.01 2.25 -4.75
CA ASP A 230 -5.64 0.83 -4.91
C ASP A 230 -6.64 -0.08 -4.20
N HIS A 231 -7.08 0.30 -3.00
CA HIS A 231 -8.09 -0.46 -2.26
C HIS A 231 -9.43 -0.46 -3.01
N ARG A 232 -9.86 0.67 -3.57
CA ARG A 232 -11.07 0.72 -4.43
C ARG A 232 -10.96 -0.27 -5.60
N ALA A 233 -9.85 -0.23 -6.33
CA ALA A 233 -9.61 -1.15 -7.45
C ALA A 233 -9.62 -2.62 -7.03
N LEU A 234 -9.02 -2.96 -5.87
CA LEU A 234 -9.08 -4.30 -5.32
C LEU A 234 -10.52 -4.76 -5.04
N ILE A 235 -11.34 -3.91 -4.41
CA ILE A 235 -12.73 -4.25 -4.10
C ILE A 235 -13.54 -4.48 -5.39
N ASP A 236 -13.31 -3.70 -6.43
CA ASP A 236 -13.96 -3.89 -7.73
C ASP A 236 -13.55 -5.22 -8.38
N GLN A 237 -12.27 -5.59 -8.32
CA GLN A 237 -11.79 -6.89 -8.79
C GLN A 237 -12.33 -8.07 -7.97
N LEU A 238 -12.37 -7.97 -6.64
CA LEU A 238 -12.96 -9.01 -5.78
C LEU A 238 -14.45 -9.21 -6.09
N ARG A 239 -15.18 -8.12 -6.35
CA ARG A 239 -16.59 -8.19 -6.78
C ARG A 239 -16.73 -8.85 -8.14
N ALA A 240 -15.83 -8.56 -9.09
CA ALA A 240 -15.81 -9.24 -10.39
C ALA A 240 -15.54 -10.75 -10.21
N TRP A 241 -14.54 -11.11 -9.41
CA TRP A 241 -14.18 -12.50 -9.12
C TRP A 241 -15.35 -13.29 -8.52
N GLY A 242 -16.03 -12.77 -7.50
CA GLY A 242 -17.18 -13.44 -6.89
C GLY A 242 -18.37 -13.68 -7.83
N ARG A 243 -18.41 -13.03 -8.99
CA ARG A 243 -19.42 -13.30 -10.03
C ARG A 243 -19.04 -14.48 -10.92
N THR A 244 -17.79 -14.94 -10.91
CA THR A 244 -17.34 -16.05 -11.74
C THR A 244 -17.83 -17.40 -11.20
N PRO A 245 -18.04 -18.42 -12.07
CA PRO A 245 -18.33 -19.78 -11.63
C PRO A 245 -17.23 -20.36 -10.75
N ARG A 246 -15.95 -20.07 -11.07
CA ARG A 246 -14.80 -20.60 -10.32
C ARG A 246 -14.76 -20.09 -8.88
N ALA A 247 -15.14 -18.84 -8.62
CA ALA A 247 -15.21 -18.31 -7.25
C ALA A 247 -16.24 -19.03 -6.38
N ARG A 248 -17.37 -19.43 -6.98
CA ARG A 248 -18.48 -20.15 -6.32
C ARG A 248 -18.21 -21.65 -6.17
N ASP A 249 -17.15 -22.16 -6.78
CA ASP A 249 -16.77 -23.55 -6.62
C ASP A 249 -16.17 -23.76 -5.21
N GLU A 250 -16.97 -24.37 -4.34
CA GLU A 250 -16.57 -24.75 -2.98
C GLU A 250 -15.39 -25.72 -2.96
N GLY A 251 -15.20 -26.50 -4.04
CA GLY A 251 -14.09 -27.41 -4.27
C GLY A 251 -12.76 -26.70 -4.58
N SER A 252 -12.77 -25.43 -5.01
CA SER A 252 -11.54 -24.67 -5.29
C SER A 252 -10.70 -24.43 -4.04
N ALA A 253 -9.55 -25.12 -3.95
CA ALA A 253 -8.58 -24.86 -2.89
C ALA A 253 -8.03 -23.43 -2.94
N ALA A 254 -7.78 -22.90 -4.15
CA ALA A 254 -7.31 -21.53 -4.33
C ALA A 254 -8.36 -20.50 -3.94
N GLY A 255 -9.63 -20.72 -4.30
CA GLY A 255 -10.76 -19.89 -3.87
C GLY A 255 -10.93 -19.86 -2.35
N ARG A 256 -10.81 -21.02 -1.69
CA ARG A 256 -10.81 -21.10 -0.21
C ARG A 256 -9.62 -20.36 0.41
N ALA A 257 -8.42 -20.53 -0.14
CA ALA A 257 -7.23 -19.83 0.32
C ALA A 257 -7.35 -18.30 0.20
N LEU A 258 -7.92 -17.81 -0.90
CA LEU A 258 -8.18 -16.38 -1.11
C LEU A 258 -9.18 -15.83 -0.10
N ARG A 259 -10.29 -16.54 0.15
CA ARG A 259 -11.28 -16.16 1.17
C ARG A 259 -10.66 -16.08 2.57
N ALA A 260 -9.89 -17.10 2.96
CA ALA A 260 -9.21 -17.16 4.25
C ALA A 260 -8.17 -16.03 4.40
N ALA A 261 -7.39 -15.75 3.34
CA ALA A 261 -6.42 -14.66 3.35
C ALA A 261 -7.08 -13.29 3.48
N LEU A 262 -8.22 -13.07 2.80
CA LEU A 262 -9.00 -11.84 2.92
C LEU A 262 -9.56 -11.67 4.34
N GLU A 263 -10.07 -12.73 4.94
CA GLU A 263 -10.53 -12.72 6.34
C GLU A 263 -9.40 -12.37 7.30
N GLY A 264 -8.22 -12.99 7.13
CA GLY A 264 -7.02 -12.67 7.91
C GLY A 264 -6.61 -11.21 7.81
N ALA A 265 -6.65 -10.63 6.61
CA ALA A 265 -6.32 -9.22 6.40
C ALA A 265 -7.30 -8.28 7.12
N TYR A 266 -8.62 -8.55 7.08
CA TYR A 266 -9.60 -7.77 7.84
C TYR A 266 -9.43 -7.94 9.35
N ALA A 267 -9.21 -9.16 9.83
CA ALA A 267 -9.01 -9.42 11.24
C ALA A 267 -7.77 -8.67 11.77
N ALA A 268 -6.67 -8.67 11.01
CA ALA A 268 -5.49 -7.88 11.36
C ALA A 268 -5.79 -6.38 11.38
N HIS A 269 -6.51 -5.86 10.39
CA HIS A 269 -6.87 -4.44 10.34
C HIS A 269 -7.79 -4.04 11.52
N VAL A 270 -8.78 -4.86 11.87
CA VAL A 270 -9.60 -4.68 13.09
C VAL A 270 -8.71 -4.70 14.33
N GLY A 271 -7.70 -5.57 14.38
CA GLY A 271 -6.68 -5.61 15.43
C GLY A 271 -5.91 -4.29 15.57
N VAL A 272 -5.52 -3.67 14.45
CA VAL A 272 -4.88 -2.34 14.44
C VAL A 272 -5.80 -1.29 15.06
N CYS A 273 -7.08 -1.25 14.67
CA CYS A 273 -8.05 -0.33 15.25
C CYS A 273 -8.21 -0.55 16.75
N ARG A 274 -8.42 -1.80 17.19
CA ARG A 274 -8.57 -2.12 18.62
C ARG A 274 -7.35 -1.72 19.43
N ARG A 275 -6.14 -1.96 18.91
CA ARG A 275 -4.89 -1.62 19.59
C ARG A 275 -4.75 -0.11 19.81
N PHE A 276 -5.09 0.69 18.82
CA PHE A 276 -4.76 2.12 18.81
C PHE A 276 -5.89 3.04 19.22
N VAL A 277 -7.14 2.65 19.00
CA VAL A 277 -8.29 3.48 19.35
C VAL A 277 -9.27 2.76 20.27
N GLY A 278 -9.11 1.47 20.54
CA GLY A 278 -10.07 0.70 21.34
C GLY A 278 -11.48 0.76 20.75
N ALA A 279 -12.44 1.18 21.58
CA ALA A 279 -13.82 1.49 21.17
C ALA A 279 -14.01 2.97 20.75
N GLY A 280 -12.92 3.64 20.40
CA GLY A 280 -12.91 5.05 20.03
C GLY A 280 -13.31 5.31 18.57
N PRO A 281 -13.58 6.58 18.24
CA PRO A 281 -14.20 6.94 16.97
C PRO A 281 -13.24 6.81 15.79
N SER A 282 -13.81 6.50 14.63
CA SER A 282 -13.12 6.51 13.34
C SER A 282 -12.80 7.94 12.90
N LEU A 283 -11.64 8.13 12.25
CA LEU A 283 -11.30 9.40 11.60
C LEU A 283 -12.24 9.77 10.46
N LEU A 284 -12.94 8.78 9.87
CA LEU A 284 -13.96 8.99 8.84
C LEU A 284 -15.17 9.79 9.37
N GLY A 285 -15.34 9.84 10.70
CA GLY A 285 -16.50 10.43 11.36
C GLY A 285 -17.73 9.50 11.35
N GLY A 286 -18.74 9.86 12.14
CA GLY A 286 -20.06 9.23 12.13
C GLY A 286 -20.21 7.91 12.89
N ALA A 287 -19.11 7.19 13.19
CA ALA A 287 -19.16 5.95 13.95
C ALA A 287 -18.41 6.06 15.29
N PRO A 288 -19.03 5.69 16.43
CA PRO A 288 -18.39 5.76 17.74
C PRO A 288 -17.29 4.71 17.90
N ASP A 289 -17.39 3.57 17.19
CA ASP A 289 -16.44 2.45 17.27
C ASP A 289 -15.86 2.11 15.88
N ALA A 290 -14.58 2.45 15.70
CA ALA A 290 -13.86 2.17 14.47
C ALA A 290 -13.67 0.66 14.20
N ALA A 291 -13.46 -0.14 15.24
CA ALA A 291 -13.22 -1.57 15.11
C ALA A 291 -14.50 -2.32 14.73
N ALA A 292 -15.65 -1.95 15.31
CA ALA A 292 -16.96 -2.49 14.93
C ALA A 292 -17.29 -2.17 13.47
N THR A 293 -17.14 -0.89 13.08
CA THR A 293 -17.37 -0.46 11.69
C THR A 293 -16.52 -1.25 10.69
N LEU A 294 -15.25 -1.48 11.01
CA LEU A 294 -14.36 -2.23 10.15
C LEU A 294 -14.70 -3.73 10.11
N ALA A 295 -15.16 -4.31 11.22
CA ALA A 295 -15.64 -5.69 11.26
C ALA A 295 -16.91 -5.90 10.41
N GLU A 296 -17.82 -4.94 10.42
CA GLU A 296 -19.00 -4.91 9.54
C GLU A 296 -18.59 -4.81 8.07
N LEU A 297 -17.68 -3.88 7.74
CA LEU A 297 -17.13 -3.77 6.38
C LEU A 297 -16.44 -5.05 5.93
N GLY A 298 -15.66 -5.70 6.80
CA GLY A 298 -15.04 -6.99 6.52
C GLY A 298 -16.10 -8.06 6.23
N THR A 299 -17.18 -8.10 7.00
CA THR A 299 -18.30 -9.02 6.79
C THR A 299 -19.00 -8.78 5.46
N ALA A 300 -19.28 -7.52 5.12
CA ALA A 300 -19.89 -7.15 3.83
C ALA A 300 -18.99 -7.55 2.66
N ARG A 301 -17.67 -7.38 2.79
CA ARG A 301 -16.69 -7.70 1.73
C ARG A 301 -16.45 -9.18 1.57
N ARG A 302 -16.55 -9.99 2.64
CA ARG A 302 -16.54 -11.45 2.53
C ARG A 302 -17.71 -11.96 1.68
N ARG A 303 -18.89 -11.32 1.78
CA ARG A 303 -20.05 -11.65 0.93
C ARG A 303 -19.83 -11.37 -0.55
N LEU A 304 -18.79 -10.60 -0.92
CA LEU A 304 -18.42 -10.42 -2.33
C LEU A 304 -17.81 -11.69 -2.93
N LEU A 305 -17.36 -12.65 -2.11
CA LEU A 305 -16.70 -13.88 -2.55
C LEU A 305 -17.59 -15.14 -2.48
N ASN A 306 -18.89 -14.93 -2.22
CA ASN A 306 -19.93 -15.97 -2.11
C ASN A 306 -20.95 -15.80 -3.25
#